data_AF-A0A975U548-F1
#
_entry.id   AF-A0A975U548-F1
#
_cell.length_a   1.000
_cell.length_b   1.000
_cell.length_c   1.000
_cell.angle_alpha   90.00
_cell.angle_beta   90.00
_cell.angle_gamma   90.00
#
_symmetry.space_group_name_H-M   'P 1'
#
loop_
_entity.id
_entity.type
_entity.pdbx_description
1 polymer ?
#
loop_
_entity_poly.entity_id
_entity_poly.type
_entity_poly.pdbx_seq_one_letter_code
_entity_poly.pdbx_strand_id
1 'polypeptide(L)'
;MRVGALAVGRSGDKGSVLDLTLVARDEAAYARLARAITAEVAQRALEGVCPGTVIRYECPGLLALKFVVAGALPGGVYASLRAGMHWQKAAIWALLDLEIE
;
A
#
# COMPACT_ATOMS: atom_id res chain seq x y z
N MET A 1 -3.71 -17.51 -0.30
CA MET A 1 -3.68 -16.99 1.09
C MET A 1 -3.84 -15.47 1.08
N ARG A 2 -4.57 -14.89 2.04
CA ARG A 2 -4.79 -13.44 2.10
C ARG A 2 -3.61 -12.72 2.74
N VAL A 3 -3.17 -11.59 2.18
CA VAL A 3 -2.03 -10.81 2.70
C VAL A 3 -2.22 -10.41 4.16
N GLY A 4 -3.43 -10.04 4.58
CA GLY A 4 -3.76 -9.69 5.96
C GLY A 4 -3.61 -10.82 6.98
N ALA A 5 -3.52 -12.08 6.53
CA ALA A 5 -3.14 -13.19 7.40
C ALA A 5 -1.64 -13.15 7.73
N LEU A 6 -0.81 -12.63 6.83
CA LEU A 6 0.65 -12.63 6.90
C LEU A 6 1.25 -11.30 7.36
N ALA A 7 0.51 -10.20 7.28
CA ALA A 7 1.00 -8.86 7.57
C ALA A 7 -0.06 -7.98 8.26
N VAL A 8 0.41 -6.90 8.87
CA VAL A 8 -0.41 -5.76 9.26
C VAL A 8 -0.11 -4.58 8.34
N GLY A 9 -1.13 -3.76 8.08
CA GLY A 9 -1.01 -2.60 7.20
C GLY A 9 -0.95 -1.29 7.97
N ARG A 10 -0.06 -0.41 7.55
CA ARG A 10 -0.02 1.00 7.95
C ARG A 10 -0.25 1.88 6.74
N SER A 11 -0.95 3.00 6.96
CA SER A 11 -1.28 3.96 5.91
C SER A 11 -1.13 5.37 6.44
N GLY A 12 -0.60 6.26 5.61
CA GLY A 12 -0.54 7.70 5.85
C GLY A 12 -0.43 8.47 4.54
N ASP A 13 -0.40 9.78 4.64
CA ASP A 13 -0.19 10.66 3.50
C ASP A 13 0.77 11.80 3.86
N LYS A 14 1.41 12.35 2.83
CA LYS A 14 2.21 13.57 2.94
C LYS A 14 1.99 14.42 1.69
N GLY A 15 1.19 15.48 1.85
CA GLY A 15 0.82 16.32 0.70
C GLY A 15 0.03 15.50 -0.30
N SER A 16 0.50 15.44 -1.56
CA SER A 16 -0.15 14.68 -2.63
C SER A 16 0.21 13.19 -2.69
N VAL A 17 1.07 12.73 -1.77
CA VAL A 17 1.63 11.38 -1.76
C VAL A 17 0.93 10.52 -0.73
N LEU A 18 0.62 9.29 -1.12
CA LEU A 18 0.14 8.25 -0.21
C LEU A 18 1.29 7.31 0.18
N ASP A 19 1.35 6.95 1.45
CA ASP A 19 2.37 6.08 2.04
C ASP A 19 1.70 4.85 2.65
N LEU A 20 1.95 3.68 2.07
CA LEU A 20 1.37 2.41 2.46
C LEU A 20 2.49 1.46 2.83
N THR A 21 2.40 0.80 3.98
CA THR A 21 3.43 -0.16 4.41
C THR A 21 2.77 -1.42 4.93
N LEU A 22 3.16 -2.56 4.36
CA LEU A 22 2.88 -3.89 4.90
C LEU A 22 4.03 -4.32 5.78
N VAL A 23 3.75 -4.67 7.03
CA VAL A 23 4.74 -5.23 7.97
C VAL A 23 4.38 -6.69 8.20
N ALA A 24 5.26 -7.58 7.77
CA ALA A 24 5.07 -9.02 7.89
C ALA A 24 5.15 -9.47 9.36
N ARG A 25 4.48 -10.58 9.68
CA ARG A 25 4.50 -11.17 11.03
C ARG A 25 5.83 -11.84 11.37
N ASP A 26 6.51 -12.38 10.36
CA ASP A 26 7.78 -13.10 10.49
C ASP A 26 8.57 -13.06 9.17
N GLU A 27 9.79 -13.62 9.18
CA GLU A 27 10.69 -13.66 8.03
C GLU A 27 10.13 -14.49 6.85
N ALA A 28 9.43 -15.59 7.14
CA ALA A 28 8.86 -16.45 6.11
C ALA A 28 7.70 -15.76 5.39
N ALA A 29 6.85 -15.06 6.13
CA ALA A 29 5.81 -14.18 5.62
C ALA A 29 6.42 -13.06 4.79
N TYR A 30 7.47 -12.39 5.28
CA TYR A 30 8.17 -11.35 4.51
C TYR A 30 8.70 -11.88 3.17
N ALA A 31 9.39 -13.02 3.16
CA ALA A 31 9.92 -13.60 1.94
C ALA A 31 8.82 -13.96 0.92
N ARG A 32 7.67 -14.43 1.40
CA ARG A 32 6.49 -14.69 0.54
C ARG A 32 5.93 -13.40 -0.05
N LEU A 33 5.70 -12.39 0.80
CA LEU A 33 5.16 -11.09 0.40
C LEU A 33 6.10 -10.38 -0.60
N ALA A 34 7.40 -10.40 -0.34
CA ALA A 34 8.41 -9.75 -1.19
C ALA A 34 8.46 -10.36 -2.59
N ARG A 35 8.22 -11.66 -2.73
CA ARG A 35 8.09 -12.34 -4.03
C ARG A 35 6.75 -12.05 -4.70
N ALA A 36 5.65 -12.12 -3.95
CA ALA A 36 4.31 -12.09 -4.53
C ALA A 36 3.82 -10.66 -4.86
N ILE A 37 4.17 -9.65 -4.05
CA ILE A 37 3.61 -8.30 -4.16
C ILE A 37 4.64 -7.37 -4.82
N THR A 38 4.81 -7.50 -6.12
CA THR A 38 5.64 -6.59 -6.92
C THR A 38 5.00 -5.19 -7.02
N ALA A 39 5.74 -4.22 -7.55
CA ALA A 39 5.21 -2.88 -7.78
C ALA A 39 3.99 -2.90 -8.72
N GLU A 40 4.02 -3.76 -9.75
CA GLU A 40 2.94 -3.93 -10.74
C GLU A 40 1.70 -4.58 -10.13
N VAL A 41 1.88 -5.57 -9.24
CA VAL A 41 0.77 -6.18 -8.49
C VAL A 41 0.12 -5.13 -7.59
N ALA A 42 0.92 -4.35 -6.86
CA ALA A 42 0.42 -3.28 -6.01
C ALA A 42 -0.26 -2.15 -6.83
N GLN A 43 0.28 -1.79 -8.00
CA GLN A 43 -0.33 -0.83 -8.92
C GLN A 43 -1.74 -1.29 -9.33
N ARG A 44 -1.88 -2.53 -9.81
CA ARG A 44 -3.19 -3.09 -10.19
C ARG A 44 -4.18 -3.12 -9.04
N ALA A 45 -3.72 -3.45 -7.83
CA ALA A 45 -4.56 -3.48 -6.64
C ALA A 45 -5.08 -2.09 -6.24
N LEU A 46 -4.32 -1.03 -6.55
CA LEU A 46 -4.60 0.33 -6.12
C LEU A 46 -5.28 1.20 -7.19
N GLU A 47 -5.23 0.81 -8.47
CA GLU A 47 -5.84 1.53 -9.59
C GLU A 47 -7.33 1.84 -9.38
N GLY A 48 -8.09 0.93 -8.77
CA GLY A 48 -9.51 1.12 -8.46
C GLY A 48 -9.78 1.95 -7.20
N VAL A 49 -8.75 2.31 -6.44
CA VAL A 49 -8.87 2.97 -5.12
C VAL A 49 -8.36 4.40 -5.17
N CYS A 50 -7.19 4.63 -5.75
CA CYS A 50 -6.60 5.96 -5.87
C CYS A 50 -5.80 6.08 -7.17
N PRO A 51 -5.73 7.29 -7.77
CA PRO A 51 -4.84 7.52 -8.90
C PRO A 51 -3.37 7.49 -8.46
N GLY A 52 -2.47 7.52 -9.44
CA GLY A 52 -1.04 7.73 -9.21
C GLY A 52 -0.18 6.52 -9.49
N THR A 53 1.12 6.75 -9.41
CA THR A 53 2.15 5.74 -9.69
C THR A 53 2.67 5.16 -8.39
N VAL A 54 2.62 3.83 -8.29
CA VAL A 54 3.11 3.06 -7.15
C VAL A 54 4.60 2.79 -7.31
N ILE A 55 5.39 3.16 -6.30
CA ILE A 55 6.80 2.82 -6.17
C ILE A 55 6.97 1.90 -4.97
N ARG A 56 7.59 0.74 -5.18
CA ARG A 56 7.87 -0.24 -4.12
C ARG A 56 9.26 -0.05 -3.55
N TYR A 57 9.37 -0.13 -2.23
CA TYR A 57 10.60 -0.20 -1.47
C TYR A 57 10.59 -1.41 -0.55
N GLU A 58 11.71 -2.12 -0.50
CA GLU A 58 11.91 -3.23 0.43
C GLU A 58 12.65 -2.75 1.66
N CYS A 59 12.17 -3.16 2.84
CA CYS A 59 12.77 -2.86 4.13
C CYS A 59 12.98 -4.16 4.92
N PRO A 60 13.91 -5.03 4.49
CA PRO A 60 14.07 -6.37 5.06
C PRO A 60 14.40 -6.35 6.56
N GLY A 61 15.18 -5.36 7.04
CA GLY A 61 15.47 -5.21 8.47
C GLY A 61 14.25 -4.88 9.34
N LEU A 62 13.13 -4.49 8.73
CA LEU A 62 11.84 -4.25 9.40
C LEU A 62 10.77 -5.26 8.99
N LEU A 63 11.13 -6.28 8.20
CA LEU A 63 10.19 -7.24 7.59
C LEU A 63 9.05 -6.54 6.85
N ALA A 64 9.35 -5.43 6.17
CA ALA A 64 8.34 -4.54 5.62
C ALA A 64 8.49 -4.30 4.11
N LEU A 65 7.35 -4.15 3.45
CA LEU A 65 7.23 -3.66 2.08
C LEU A 65 6.49 -2.34 2.10
N LYS A 66 7.13 -1.31 1.55
CA LYS A 66 6.57 0.04 1.48
C LYS A 66 6.19 0.37 0.04
N PHE A 67 5.04 0.99 -0.12
CA PHE A 67 4.47 1.44 -1.39
C PHE A 67 4.16 2.92 -1.27
N VAL A 68 4.80 3.71 -2.10
CA VAL A 68 4.59 5.16 -2.17
C VAL A 68 3.82 5.44 -3.44
N VAL A 69 2.65 6.07 -3.32
CA VAL A 69 1.79 6.39 -4.47
C VAL A 69 1.83 7.90 -4.71
N ALA A 70 2.60 8.31 -5.71
CA ALA A 70 2.74 9.72 -6.06
C ALA A 70 1.51 10.20 -6.86
N GLY A 71 0.96 11.36 -6.48
CA GLY A 71 -0.21 11.94 -7.14
C GLY A 71 -1.55 11.31 -6.74
N ALA A 72 -1.57 10.48 -5.70
CA ALA A 72 -2.78 9.86 -5.17
C ALA A 72 -3.80 10.86 -4.61
N LEU A 73 -3.32 12.04 -4.18
CA LEU A 73 -4.14 13.08 -3.59
C LEU A 73 -3.88 14.41 -4.34
N PRO A 74 -4.73 14.82 -5.29
CA PRO A 74 -4.53 16.06 -6.04
C PRO A 74 -4.52 17.28 -5.11
N GLY A 75 -3.34 17.87 -4.88
CA GLY A 75 -3.13 18.97 -3.94
C GLY A 75 -3.09 18.57 -2.46
N GLY A 76 -3.31 17.29 -2.13
CA GLY A 76 -3.39 16.75 -0.77
C GLY A 76 -4.79 16.69 -0.18
N VAL A 77 -4.92 16.02 0.96
CA VAL A 77 -6.22 15.69 1.59
C VAL A 77 -7.08 16.93 1.82
N TYR A 78 -6.47 18.04 2.26
CA TYR A 78 -7.17 19.28 2.60
C TYR A 78 -7.39 20.23 1.41
N ALA A 79 -6.83 19.93 0.24
CA ALA A 79 -6.88 20.83 -0.92
C ALA A 79 -8.02 20.50 -1.90
N SER A 80 -8.81 19.46 -1.63
CA SER A 80 -9.91 19.07 -2.52
C SER A 80 -11.27 19.41 -1.96
N LEU A 81 -12.16 19.83 -2.84
CA LEU A 81 -13.58 20.01 -2.58
C LEU A 81 -14.36 18.68 -2.61
N ARG A 82 -13.70 17.56 -2.97
CA ARG A 82 -14.31 16.23 -2.94
C ARG A 82 -14.35 15.70 -1.51
N ALA A 83 -15.56 15.53 -0.98
CA ALA A 83 -15.78 14.79 0.25
C ALA A 83 -15.19 13.37 0.11
N GLY A 84 -14.43 12.92 1.12
CA GLY A 84 -13.99 11.53 1.22
C GLY A 84 -12.63 11.18 0.60
N MET A 85 -11.72 12.13 0.35
CA MET A 85 -10.33 11.81 -0.06
C MET A 85 -9.45 11.24 1.08
N HIS A 86 -10.02 10.40 1.95
CA HIS A 86 -9.30 9.66 2.98
C HIS A 86 -9.02 8.22 2.51
N TRP A 87 -8.45 8.08 1.31
CA TRP A 87 -8.19 6.79 0.69
C TRP A 87 -7.16 5.95 1.44
N GLN A 88 -6.41 6.51 2.39
CA GLN A 88 -5.31 5.83 3.08
C GLN A 88 -5.76 4.47 3.64
N LYS A 89 -6.92 4.46 4.31
CA LYS A 89 -7.49 3.26 4.94
C LYS A 89 -7.97 2.25 3.90
N ALA A 90 -8.66 2.71 2.86
CA ALA A 90 -9.16 1.84 1.79
C ALA A 90 -8.00 1.25 0.97
N ALA A 91 -6.97 2.03 0.69
CA ALA A 91 -5.81 1.63 -0.10
C ALA A 91 -4.96 0.59 0.61
N ILE A 92 -4.66 0.78 1.91
CA ILE A 92 -3.94 -0.27 2.65
C ILE A 92 -4.78 -1.53 2.79
N TRP A 93 -6.10 -1.39 2.93
CA TRP A 93 -7.00 -2.54 2.97
C TRP A 93 -6.95 -3.31 1.65
N ALA A 94 -6.97 -2.62 0.50
CA ALA A 94 -6.89 -3.27 -0.81
C ALA A 94 -5.63 -4.14 -0.95
N LEU A 95 -4.48 -3.68 -0.42
CA LEU A 95 -3.27 -4.49 -0.35
C LEU A 95 -3.37 -5.67 0.64
N LEU A 96 -4.01 -5.45 1.79
CA LEU A 96 -4.21 -6.51 2.80
C LEU A 96 -5.19 -7.60 2.33
N ASP A 97 -6.13 -7.27 1.44
CA ASP A 97 -7.12 -8.24 0.96
C ASP A 97 -6.66 -9.04 -0.26
N LEU A 98 -5.53 -8.65 -0.88
CA LEU A 98 -4.95 -9.40 -1.97
C LEU A 98 -4.77 -10.87 -1.60
N GLU A 99 -5.14 -11.73 -2.54
CA GLU A 99 -4.81 -13.15 -2.48
C GLU A 99 -3.50 -13.38 -3.22
N ILE A 100 -2.57 -14.03 -2.51
CA ILE A 100 -1.28 -14.48 -3.03
C ILE A 100 -1.17 -15.99 -2.84
N GLU A 101 -0.34 -16.66 -3.64
CA GLU A 101 -0.13 -18.11 -3.53
C GLU A 101 0.41 -18.55 -2.16
#